data_AF-A0A518BJN4-F1
#
_entry.id   AF-A0A518BJN4-F1
#
_cell.length_a   1.000
_cell.length_b   1.000
_cell.length_c   1.000
_cell.angle_alpha   90.00
_cell.angle_beta   90.00
_cell.angle_gamma   90.00
#
_symmetry.space_group_name_H-M   'P 1'
#
loop_
_entity.id
_entity.type
_entity.pdbx_description
1 polymer ?
#
loop_
_entity_poly.entity_id
_entity_poly.type
_entity_poly.pdbx_seq_one_letter_code
_entity_poly.pdbx_strand_id
1 'polypeptide(L)'
;MIGPGTIANTDRRPADPTGTMRRRITTALCAIALAACSSTAEVKEGSPKGFWVAPSAVMEAQIRDEAERLPWTRGIERMEQIRWFASLGEPAYEILLELLADPRDDVAASALSALGATGDRRLVSHIRAVPFDKEQRGLDLRLERARTLLRLGDWGEVPELIAGLSDKRLLTRALCAQALQESTNESFGFDPKADETARQLAVDRWERWWLRFTGDPLKTRG
;
A
#
# COMPACT_ATOMS: atom_id res chain seq x y z
N MET A 1 -12.15 -87.36 -38.23
CA MET A 1 -12.27 -88.03 -39.55
C MET A 1 -12.35 -86.93 -40.58
N ILE A 2 -11.21 -86.47 -41.09
CA ILE A 2 -10.57 -86.91 -42.34
C ILE A 2 -11.54 -86.80 -43.51
N GLY A 3 -11.27 -85.85 -44.39
CA GLY A 3 -11.99 -85.64 -45.65
C GLY A 3 -11.34 -84.50 -46.45
N PRO A 4 -10.32 -84.79 -47.27
CA PRO A 4 -9.54 -83.81 -48.06
C PRO A 4 -10.40 -83.30 -49.25
N GLY A 5 -10.16 -82.17 -49.90
CA GLY A 5 -8.88 -81.62 -50.33
C GLY A 5 -8.85 -81.65 -51.86
N THR A 6 -8.46 -80.51 -52.45
CA THR A 6 -7.65 -80.45 -53.69
C THR A 6 -8.51 -80.71 -54.97
N ILE A 7 -8.39 -80.07 -56.14
CA ILE A 7 -7.38 -79.21 -56.76
C ILE A 7 -8.01 -78.56 -58.02
N ALA A 8 -7.66 -77.29 -58.22
CA ALA A 8 -7.13 -76.66 -59.45
C ALA A 8 -7.87 -76.61 -60.80
N ASN A 9 -7.46 -75.52 -61.48
CA ASN A 9 -7.33 -75.30 -62.92
C ASN A 9 -8.60 -74.85 -63.64
N THR A 10 -8.61 -73.88 -64.54
CA THR A 10 -7.59 -73.17 -65.33
C THR A 10 -8.24 -71.84 -65.72
N ASP A 11 -7.60 -70.70 -65.47
CA ASP A 11 -6.91 -69.91 -66.51
C ASP A 11 -7.75 -69.55 -67.74
N ARG A 12 -8.07 -68.25 -67.85
CA ARG A 12 -8.10 -67.46 -69.10
C ARG A 12 -8.44 -66.01 -68.77
N ARG A 13 -7.41 -65.17 -68.64
CA ARG A 13 -7.52 -63.74 -68.91
C ARG A 13 -7.25 -63.48 -70.39
N PRO A 14 -7.96 -62.54 -71.03
CA PRO A 14 -7.38 -61.68 -72.04
C PRO A 14 -6.94 -60.34 -71.41
N ALA A 15 -5.78 -59.87 -71.84
CA ALA A 15 -5.18 -58.59 -71.48
C ALA A 15 -5.73 -57.44 -72.35
N ASP A 16 -5.98 -56.29 -71.72
CA ASP A 16 -5.46 -54.93 -72.03
C ASP A 16 -6.49 -54.08 -72.80
N PRO A 17 -6.48 -52.72 -72.83
CA PRO A 17 -5.42 -51.82 -72.35
C PRO A 17 -5.85 -50.54 -71.59
N THR A 18 -4.86 -49.96 -70.91
CA THR A 18 -4.69 -48.52 -70.62
C THR A 18 -5.75 -47.78 -69.80
N GLY A 19 -5.34 -47.26 -68.64
CA GLY A 19 -6.15 -46.30 -67.88
C GLY A 19 -5.61 -46.01 -66.47
N THR A 20 -4.39 -45.51 -66.40
CA THR A 20 -3.78 -45.00 -65.17
C THR A 20 -4.68 -43.95 -64.51
N MET A 21 -5.28 -44.25 -63.35
CA MET A 21 -5.71 -43.23 -62.40
C MET A 21 -5.41 -43.68 -60.97
N ARG A 22 -4.21 -43.32 -60.51
CA ARG A 22 -3.79 -43.39 -59.10
C ARG A 22 -4.71 -42.48 -58.28
N ARG A 23 -5.72 -43.05 -57.61
CA ARG A 23 -6.45 -42.38 -56.54
C ARG A 23 -5.55 -42.32 -55.31
N ARG A 24 -4.99 -41.14 -55.04
CA ARG A 24 -4.35 -40.83 -53.76
C ARG A 24 -5.44 -40.74 -52.68
N ILE A 25 -5.37 -41.63 -51.70
CA ILE A 25 -6.15 -41.56 -50.47
C ILE A 25 -5.45 -40.53 -49.57
N THR A 26 -6.04 -39.35 -49.43
CA THR A 26 -5.69 -38.39 -48.37
C THR A 26 -6.74 -38.47 -47.30
N THR A 27 -6.46 -39.25 -46.25
CA THR A 27 -7.18 -39.25 -44.99
C THR A 27 -6.83 -37.96 -44.24
N ALA A 28 -7.75 -37.01 -44.18
CA ALA A 28 -7.63 -35.82 -43.35
C ALA A 28 -7.90 -36.19 -41.88
N LEU A 29 -6.86 -36.29 -41.06
CA LEU A 29 -6.99 -36.28 -39.61
C LEU A 29 -7.30 -34.84 -39.17
N CYS A 30 -8.57 -34.55 -38.86
CA CYS A 30 -8.94 -33.34 -38.13
C CYS A 30 -8.57 -33.52 -36.65
N ALA A 31 -7.38 -33.03 -36.28
CA ALA A 31 -7.03 -32.81 -34.88
C ALA A 31 -7.75 -31.54 -34.40
N ILE A 32 -8.85 -31.71 -33.65
CA ILE A 32 -9.51 -30.61 -32.94
C ILE A 32 -8.65 -30.30 -31.71
N ALA A 33 -7.77 -29.31 -31.84
CA ALA A 33 -7.05 -28.75 -30.70
C ALA A 33 -8.04 -27.93 -29.87
N LEU A 34 -8.39 -28.41 -28.67
CA LEU A 34 -9.00 -27.58 -27.64
C LEU A 34 -7.98 -26.51 -27.23
N ALA A 35 -8.10 -25.31 -27.79
CA ALA A 35 -7.44 -24.13 -27.28
C ALA A 35 -8.07 -23.81 -25.91
N ALA A 36 -7.50 -24.38 -24.85
CA ALA A 36 -7.73 -23.87 -23.51
C ALA A 36 -7.13 -22.46 -23.45
N CYS A 37 -7.96 -21.43 -23.55
CA CYS A 37 -7.59 -20.08 -23.19
C CYS A 37 -7.42 -20.02 -21.65
N SER A 38 -6.36 -20.65 -21.14
CA SER A 38 -5.77 -20.21 -19.88
C SER A 38 -5.05 -18.91 -20.21
N SER A 39 -5.71 -17.78 -19.94
CA SER A 39 -5.00 -16.51 -19.83
C SER A 39 -4.11 -16.63 -18.60
N THR A 40 -2.90 -17.18 -18.77
CA THR A 40 -1.83 -16.86 -17.84
C THR A 40 -1.52 -15.39 -18.08
N ALA A 41 -2.07 -14.52 -17.24
CA ALA A 41 -1.63 -13.14 -17.17
C ALA A 41 -0.10 -13.18 -17.04
N GLU A 42 0.60 -12.63 -18.03
CA GLU A 42 2.03 -12.39 -17.93
C GLU A 42 2.27 -11.61 -16.65
N VAL A 43 2.96 -12.24 -15.71
CA VAL A 43 3.55 -11.55 -14.56
C VAL A 43 4.54 -10.57 -15.17
N LYS A 44 4.10 -9.31 -15.35
CA LYS A 44 5.02 -8.20 -15.58
C LYS A 44 6.00 -8.25 -14.43
N GLU A 45 7.26 -8.55 -14.75
CA GLU A 45 8.36 -8.51 -13.82
C GLU A 45 8.25 -7.20 -13.03
N GLY A 46 8.03 -7.36 -11.73
CA GLY A 46 7.66 -6.28 -10.84
C GLY A 46 8.70 -5.17 -10.87
N SER A 47 8.20 -3.97 -10.57
CA SER A 47 8.99 -2.84 -10.07
C SER A 47 10.17 -3.33 -9.22
N PRO A 48 11.36 -2.71 -9.36
CA PRO A 48 12.62 -3.21 -8.82
C PRO A 48 12.44 -3.63 -7.36
N LYS A 49 12.72 -4.92 -7.05
CA LYS A 49 12.60 -5.58 -5.74
C LYS A 49 12.38 -4.56 -4.61
N GLY A 50 11.11 -4.35 -4.29
CA GLY A 50 10.66 -3.24 -3.45
C GLY A 50 11.34 -3.23 -2.09
N PHE A 51 11.43 -2.04 -1.50
CA PHE A 51 11.96 -1.83 -0.14
C PHE A 51 11.13 -2.56 0.93
N TRP A 52 9.88 -2.91 0.60
CA TRP A 52 8.91 -3.61 1.43
C TRP A 52 8.72 -5.07 1.03
N VAL A 53 8.22 -5.87 1.97
CA VAL A 53 7.72 -7.22 1.68
C VAL A 53 6.61 -7.16 0.62
N ALA A 54 6.85 -7.80 -0.52
CA ALA A 54 5.90 -7.85 -1.61
C ALA A 54 4.67 -8.73 -1.28
N PRO A 55 3.44 -8.30 -1.61
CA PRO A 55 2.26 -9.14 -1.51
C PRO A 55 2.31 -10.35 -2.46
N SER A 56 1.53 -11.39 -2.16
CA SER A 56 1.21 -12.41 -3.18
C SER A 56 0.40 -11.78 -4.32
N ALA A 57 0.44 -12.36 -5.52
CA ALA A 57 -0.30 -11.83 -6.68
C ALA A 57 -1.81 -11.63 -6.41
N VAL A 58 -2.42 -12.54 -5.63
CA VAL A 58 -3.83 -12.42 -5.23
C VAL A 58 -4.04 -11.23 -4.29
N MET A 59 -3.18 -11.06 -3.29
CA MET A 59 -3.25 -9.94 -2.36
C MET A 59 -2.97 -8.60 -3.07
N GLU A 60 -2.01 -8.58 -4.01
CA GLU A 60 -1.70 -7.39 -4.80
C GLU A 60 -2.92 -6.95 -5.64
N ALA A 61 -3.63 -7.90 -6.26
CA ALA A 61 -4.87 -7.61 -6.97
C ALA A 61 -5.93 -7.03 -6.02
N GLN A 62 -6.12 -7.63 -4.84
CA GLN A 62 -7.07 -7.13 -3.84
C GLN A 62 -6.73 -5.71 -3.37
N ILE A 63 -5.45 -5.44 -3.06
CA ILE A 63 -4.99 -4.11 -2.63
C ILE A 63 -5.30 -3.07 -3.71
N ARG A 64 -5.03 -3.41 -4.97
CA ARG A 64 -5.28 -2.53 -6.13
C ARG A 64 -6.77 -2.26 -6.31
N ASP A 65 -7.60 -3.30 -6.29
CA ASP A 65 -9.05 -3.19 -6.46
C ASP A 65 -9.67 -2.32 -5.35
N GLU A 66 -9.21 -2.48 -4.10
CA GLU A 66 -9.64 -1.63 -3.00
C GLU A 66 -9.15 -0.18 -3.16
N ALA A 67 -7.90 0.03 -3.57
CA ALA A 67 -7.36 1.38 -3.80
C ALA A 67 -8.14 2.13 -4.88
N GLU A 68 -8.55 1.45 -5.96
CA GLU A 68 -9.36 2.02 -7.04
C GLU A 68 -10.77 2.42 -6.59
N ARG A 69 -11.30 1.76 -5.54
CA ARG A 69 -12.62 2.08 -4.97
C ARG A 69 -12.59 3.29 -4.05
N LEU A 70 -11.45 3.59 -3.43
CA LEU A 70 -11.30 4.64 -2.40
C LEU A 70 -11.81 6.05 -2.80
N PRO A 71 -11.67 6.52 -4.06
CA PRO A 71 -12.26 7.80 -4.47
C PRO A 71 -13.78 7.86 -4.28
N TRP A 72 -14.45 6.71 -4.35
CA TRP A 72 -15.91 6.59 -4.34
C TRP A 72 -16.49 6.24 -2.97
N THR A 73 -15.66 5.75 -2.03
CA THR A 73 -16.06 5.44 -0.65
C THR A 73 -16.23 6.71 0.19
N ARG A 74 -17.04 6.64 1.26
CA ARG A 74 -17.36 7.80 2.12
C ARG A 74 -17.42 7.41 3.59
N GLY A 75 -17.15 8.38 4.48
CA GLY A 75 -17.34 8.24 5.92
C GLY A 75 -16.63 7.00 6.48
N ILE A 76 -17.40 6.16 7.19
CA ILE A 76 -16.87 4.96 7.87
C ILE A 76 -16.24 3.97 6.89
N GLU A 77 -16.86 3.73 5.72
CA GLU A 77 -16.35 2.77 4.72
C GLU A 77 -14.93 3.12 4.28
N ARG A 78 -14.70 4.40 3.96
CA ARG A 78 -13.37 4.91 3.59
C ARG A 78 -12.37 4.70 4.71
N MET A 79 -12.76 5.00 5.95
CA MET A 79 -11.88 4.83 7.11
C MET A 79 -11.55 3.34 7.35
N GLU A 80 -12.50 2.44 7.16
CA GLU A 80 -12.30 0.99 7.26
C GLU A 80 -11.37 0.47 6.18
N GLN A 81 -11.51 0.97 4.95
CA GLN A 81 -10.63 0.63 3.85
C GLN A 81 -9.18 1.07 4.11
N ILE A 82 -8.97 2.29 4.62
CA ILE A 82 -7.62 2.77 4.99
C ILE A 82 -7.04 1.96 6.16
N ARG A 83 -7.87 1.61 7.17
CA ARG A 83 -7.45 0.73 8.26
C ARG A 83 -7.11 -0.67 7.77
N TRP A 84 -7.83 -1.18 6.76
CA TRP A 84 -7.53 -2.47 6.16
C TRP A 84 -6.15 -2.45 5.52
N PHE A 85 -5.79 -1.44 4.71
CA PHE A 85 -4.42 -1.29 4.20
C PHE A 85 -3.39 -1.31 5.34
N ALA A 86 -3.65 -0.57 6.43
CA ALA A 86 -2.77 -0.54 7.60
C ALA A 86 -2.54 -1.94 8.21
N SER A 87 -3.61 -2.75 8.29
CA SER A 87 -3.55 -4.10 8.86
C SER A 87 -2.72 -5.09 8.04
N LEU A 88 -2.52 -4.81 6.75
CA LEU A 88 -1.66 -5.63 5.89
C LEU A 88 -0.17 -5.39 6.17
N GLY A 89 0.19 -4.20 6.65
CA GLY A 89 1.57 -3.81 6.92
C GLY A 89 2.35 -3.48 5.64
N GLU A 90 3.61 -3.91 5.59
CA GLU A 90 4.54 -3.66 4.47
C GLU A 90 3.94 -3.84 3.06
N PRO A 91 3.14 -4.89 2.77
CA PRO A 91 2.52 -5.07 1.47
C PRO A 91 1.63 -3.91 0.98
N ALA A 92 1.13 -3.06 1.88
CA ALA A 92 0.26 -1.94 1.55
C ALA A 92 0.92 -0.56 1.79
N TYR A 93 2.20 -0.51 2.15
CA TYR A 93 2.88 0.76 2.44
C TYR A 93 2.94 1.69 1.25
N GLU A 94 3.17 1.19 0.04
CA GLU A 94 3.19 2.03 -1.17
C GLU A 94 1.84 2.73 -1.39
N ILE A 95 0.72 1.99 -1.26
CA ILE A 95 -0.61 2.58 -1.35
C ILE A 95 -0.82 3.65 -0.28
N LEU A 96 -0.48 3.36 0.98
CA LEU A 96 -0.63 4.35 2.06
C LEU A 96 0.25 5.59 1.86
N LEU A 97 1.45 5.44 1.29
CA LEU A 97 2.35 6.55 0.95
C LEU A 97 1.78 7.40 -0.19
N GLU A 98 1.19 6.78 -1.22
CA GLU A 98 0.49 7.48 -2.30
C GLU A 98 -0.69 8.31 -1.76
N LEU A 99 -1.46 7.77 -0.82
CA LEU A 99 -2.60 8.45 -0.20
C LEU A 99 -2.24 9.70 0.61
N LEU A 100 -0.96 9.88 0.97
CA LEU A 100 -0.50 11.11 1.62
C LEU A 100 -0.63 12.35 0.73
N ALA A 101 -0.61 12.14 -0.60
CA ALA A 101 -0.79 13.18 -1.60
C ALA A 101 -2.27 13.41 -1.99
N ASP A 102 -3.22 12.67 -1.41
CA ASP A 102 -4.65 12.87 -1.68
C ASP A 102 -5.06 14.31 -1.31
N PRO A 103 -5.82 15.00 -2.17
CA PRO A 103 -6.27 16.38 -1.91
C PRO A 103 -7.24 16.49 -0.73
N ARG A 104 -7.84 15.38 -0.29
CA ARG A 104 -8.75 15.34 0.85
C ARG A 104 -7.95 15.11 2.12
N ASP A 105 -7.92 16.11 3.00
CA ASP A 105 -7.14 16.06 4.24
C ASP A 105 -7.54 14.90 5.16
N ASP A 106 -8.81 14.45 5.15
CA ASP A 106 -9.25 13.30 5.94
C ASP A 106 -8.65 11.97 5.45
N VAL A 107 -8.45 11.82 4.13
CA VAL A 107 -7.78 10.64 3.54
C VAL A 107 -6.31 10.64 3.92
N ALA A 108 -5.61 11.76 3.67
CA ALA A 108 -4.20 11.88 3.95
C ALA A 108 -3.90 11.73 5.45
N ALA A 109 -4.74 12.29 6.33
CA ALA A 109 -4.61 12.13 7.78
C ALA A 109 -4.84 10.68 8.21
N SER A 110 -5.84 9.99 7.64
CA SER A 110 -6.09 8.58 7.93
C SER A 110 -4.91 7.69 7.50
N ALA A 111 -4.32 7.98 6.34
CA ALA A 111 -3.14 7.25 5.84
C ALA A 111 -1.90 7.51 6.71
N LEU A 112 -1.66 8.76 7.14
CA LEU A 112 -0.60 9.07 8.13
C LEU A 112 -0.80 8.30 9.43
N SER A 113 -2.02 8.34 9.98
CA SER A 113 -2.34 7.65 11.23
C SER A 113 -2.11 6.14 11.13
N ALA A 114 -2.52 5.54 10.01
CA ALA A 114 -2.27 4.14 9.67
C ALA A 114 -0.78 3.82 9.63
N LEU A 115 0.01 4.60 8.89
CA LEU A 115 1.47 4.44 8.81
C LEU A 115 2.13 4.60 10.19
N GLY A 116 1.72 5.60 10.97
CA GLY A 116 2.23 5.82 12.33
C GLY A 116 1.91 4.67 13.28
N ALA A 117 0.76 4.00 13.11
CA ALA A 117 0.36 2.86 13.93
C ALA A 117 1.27 1.64 13.77
N THR A 118 1.99 1.54 12.64
CA THR A 118 2.93 0.44 12.39
C THR A 118 4.16 0.49 13.28
N GLY A 119 4.58 1.69 13.72
CA GLY A 119 5.85 1.89 14.42
C GLY A 119 7.09 1.66 13.56
N ASP A 120 6.96 1.46 12.24
CA ASP A 120 8.09 1.19 11.36
C ASP A 120 8.87 2.48 11.03
N ARG A 121 9.98 2.67 11.74
CA ARG A 121 10.87 3.84 11.60
C ARG A 121 11.40 4.03 10.17
N ARG A 122 11.44 2.99 9.33
CA ARG A 122 11.91 3.10 7.94
C ARG A 122 11.03 4.05 7.12
N LEU A 123 9.75 4.16 7.47
CA LEU A 123 8.76 5.02 6.80
C LEU A 123 9.07 6.52 6.92
N VAL A 124 9.88 6.97 7.89
CA VAL A 124 10.18 8.40 8.08
C VAL A 124 10.69 9.05 6.79
N SER A 125 11.69 8.42 6.16
CA SER A 125 12.28 8.95 4.92
C SER A 125 11.28 9.01 3.76
N HIS A 126 10.37 8.04 3.69
CA HIS A 126 9.38 7.92 2.61
C HIS A 126 8.26 8.95 2.82
N ILE A 127 7.76 9.11 4.04
CA ILE A 127 6.78 10.15 4.39
C ILE A 127 7.36 11.53 4.09
N ARG A 128 8.62 11.79 4.48
CA ARG A 128 9.32 13.06 4.21
C ARG A 128 9.51 13.34 2.72
N ALA A 129 9.69 12.30 1.90
CA ALA A 129 9.82 12.44 0.46
C ALA A 129 8.51 12.84 -0.23
N VAL A 130 7.34 12.56 0.38
CA VAL A 130 6.06 13.02 -0.15
C VAL A 130 5.97 14.55 -0.03
N PRO A 131 5.74 15.27 -1.14
CA PRO A 131 5.55 16.72 -1.12
C PRO A 131 4.44 17.14 -0.16
N PHE A 132 4.72 18.15 0.66
CA PHE A 132 3.77 18.64 1.66
C PHE A 132 3.89 20.16 1.78
N ASP A 133 2.96 20.86 1.16
CA ASP A 133 2.81 22.32 1.25
C ASP A 133 2.03 22.65 2.54
N LYS A 134 2.68 23.26 3.54
CA LYS A 134 2.04 23.53 4.84
C LYS A 134 0.99 24.63 4.75
N GLU A 135 1.11 25.49 3.75
CA GLU A 135 0.28 26.67 3.53
C GLU A 135 -1.06 26.29 2.88
N GLN A 136 -1.06 25.25 2.04
CA GLN A 136 -2.27 24.74 1.39
C GLN A 136 -3.05 23.71 2.20
N ARG A 137 -2.42 23.10 3.22
CA ARG A 137 -3.01 22.00 3.99
C ARG A 137 -3.56 22.47 5.34
N GLY A 138 -4.64 21.82 5.80
CA GLY A 138 -5.27 22.15 7.08
C GLY A 138 -4.37 21.86 8.28
N LEU A 139 -4.59 22.61 9.38
CA LEU A 139 -3.84 22.43 10.63
C LEU A 139 -3.94 21.00 11.19
N ASP A 140 -5.10 20.36 11.07
CA ASP A 140 -5.30 19.00 11.60
C ASP A 140 -4.42 17.98 10.86
N LEU A 141 -4.28 18.11 9.55
CA LEU A 141 -3.38 17.25 8.77
C LEU A 141 -1.91 17.53 9.09
N ARG A 142 -1.53 18.80 9.24
CA ARG A 142 -0.16 19.18 9.65
C ARG A 142 0.23 18.53 10.97
N LEU A 143 -0.66 18.58 11.97
CA LEU A 143 -0.43 17.99 13.27
C LEU A 143 -0.44 16.45 13.23
N GLU A 144 -1.31 15.83 12.43
CA GLU A 144 -1.29 14.37 12.26
C GLU A 144 0.00 13.91 11.57
N ARG A 145 0.53 14.69 10.62
CA ARG A 145 1.83 14.43 10.00
C ARG A 145 2.97 14.52 11.02
N ALA A 146 2.99 15.59 11.82
CA ALA A 146 3.97 15.77 12.88
C ALA A 146 3.92 14.65 13.92
N ARG A 147 2.71 14.29 14.38
CA ARG A 147 2.47 13.18 15.31
C ARG A 147 2.94 11.86 14.74
N THR A 148 2.61 11.56 13.48
CA THR A 148 3.02 10.33 12.80
C THR A 148 4.53 10.22 12.73
N LEU A 149 5.20 11.26 12.24
CA LEU A 149 6.65 11.32 12.13
C LEU A 149 7.33 11.20 13.51
N LEU A 150 6.82 11.87 14.56
CA LEU A 150 7.33 11.72 15.92
C LEU A 150 7.20 10.29 16.44
N ARG A 151 6.04 9.65 16.25
CA ARG A 151 5.81 8.24 16.64
C ARG A 151 6.76 7.28 15.92
N LEU A 152 7.11 7.60 14.67
CA LEU A 152 8.09 6.85 13.88
C LEU A 152 9.55 7.25 14.20
N GLY A 153 9.75 8.18 15.13
CA GLY A 153 11.05 8.52 15.69
C GLY A 153 11.73 9.75 15.11
N ASP A 154 11.02 10.56 14.34
CA ASP A 154 11.49 11.85 13.85
C ASP A 154 11.16 12.94 14.87
N TRP A 155 12.09 13.12 15.82
CA TRP A 155 11.98 14.10 16.91
C TRP A 155 11.94 15.55 16.42
N GLY A 156 12.29 15.83 15.16
CA GLY A 156 12.23 17.18 14.58
C GLY A 156 10.82 17.76 14.54
N GLU A 157 9.78 16.94 14.73
CA GLU A 157 8.37 17.36 14.73
C GLU A 157 7.82 17.79 16.10
N VAL A 158 8.61 17.62 17.17
CA VAL A 158 8.22 18.08 18.51
C VAL A 158 7.78 19.56 18.55
N PRO A 159 8.48 20.52 17.92
CA PRO A 159 8.08 21.93 17.95
C PRO A 159 6.70 22.19 17.35
N GLU A 160 6.32 21.49 16.28
CA GLU A 160 5.01 21.65 15.64
C GLU A 160 3.90 21.19 16.59
N LEU A 161 4.12 20.09 17.32
CA LEU A 161 3.17 19.60 18.33
C LEU A 161 3.13 20.50 19.58
N ILE A 162 4.26 21.06 20.02
CA ILE A 162 4.28 22.05 21.10
C ILE A 162 3.44 23.27 20.71
N ALA A 163 3.58 23.78 19.48
CA ALA A 163 2.76 24.89 18.99
C ALA A 163 1.25 24.54 18.99
N GLY A 164 0.89 23.30 18.69
CA GLY A 164 -0.48 22.80 18.73
C GLY A 164 -1.12 22.79 20.14
N LEU A 165 -0.33 22.84 21.21
CA LEU A 165 -0.84 22.95 22.60
C LEU A 165 -1.54 24.28 22.88
N SER A 166 -1.26 25.31 22.09
CA SER A 166 -1.88 26.64 22.21
C SER A 166 -3.08 26.82 21.27
N ASP A 167 -3.53 25.77 20.57
CA ASP A 167 -4.71 25.86 19.70
C ASP A 167 -5.99 26.14 20.51
N LYS A 168 -6.92 26.88 19.91
CA LYS A 168 -8.21 27.21 20.53
C LYS A 168 -9.10 25.98 20.75
N ARG A 169 -8.96 24.95 19.92
CA ARG A 169 -9.78 23.73 19.94
C ARG A 169 -9.22 22.75 20.96
N LEU A 170 -10.06 22.36 21.91
CA LEU A 170 -9.72 21.41 22.97
C LEU A 170 -9.15 20.09 22.41
N LEU A 171 -9.76 19.56 21.34
CA LEU A 171 -9.33 18.30 20.75
C LEU A 171 -7.90 18.39 20.19
N THR A 172 -7.57 19.49 19.51
CA THR A 172 -6.23 19.74 18.96
C THR A 172 -5.18 19.77 20.07
N ARG A 173 -5.46 20.51 21.16
CA ARG A 173 -4.58 20.55 22.34
C ARG A 173 -4.38 19.17 22.95
N ALA A 174 -5.46 18.41 23.13
CA ALA A 174 -5.43 17.09 23.72
C ALA A 174 -4.61 16.09 22.88
N LEU A 175 -4.78 16.11 21.56
CA LEU A 175 -4.03 15.24 20.64
C LEU A 175 -2.53 15.57 20.64
N CYS A 176 -2.17 16.85 20.65
CA CYS A 176 -0.78 17.27 20.73
C CYS A 176 -0.14 16.87 22.06
N ALA A 177 -0.84 17.10 23.18
CA ALA A 177 -0.38 16.71 24.50
C ALA A 177 -0.19 15.20 24.62
N GLN A 178 -1.14 14.41 24.10
CA GLN A 178 -1.05 12.96 24.07
C GLN A 178 0.15 12.49 23.24
N ALA A 179 0.33 13.02 22.02
CA ALA A 179 1.44 12.64 21.15
C ALA A 179 2.81 12.92 21.79
N LEU A 180 2.95 14.08 22.42
CA LEU A 180 4.16 14.47 23.15
C LEU A 180 4.38 13.55 24.34
N GLN A 181 3.35 13.28 25.15
CA GLN A 181 3.45 12.41 26.32
C GLN A 181 3.81 10.97 25.95
N GLU A 182 3.17 10.39 24.95
CA GLU A 182 3.46 9.03 24.48
C GLU A 182 4.91 8.87 24.01
N SER A 183 5.47 9.91 23.41
CA SER A 183 6.82 9.86 22.83
C SER A 183 7.91 10.20 23.84
N THR A 184 7.63 11.09 24.79
CA THR A 184 8.62 11.66 25.73
C THR A 184 8.50 11.09 27.15
N ASN A 185 7.36 10.47 27.49
CA ASN A 185 6.92 10.17 28.86
C ASN A 185 6.79 11.39 29.79
N GLU A 186 6.71 12.60 29.23
CA GLU A 186 6.56 13.86 29.98
C GLU A 186 5.22 14.52 29.69
N SER A 187 4.64 15.20 30.68
CA SER A 187 3.40 15.99 30.52
C SER A 187 3.58 17.48 30.86
N PHE A 188 4.61 17.81 31.65
CA PHE A 188 4.85 19.13 32.25
C PHE A 188 3.63 19.78 32.92
N GLY A 189 2.69 18.96 33.38
CA GLY A 189 1.44 19.40 34.00
C GLY A 189 0.47 20.07 33.03
N PHE A 190 0.57 19.79 31.74
CA PHE A 190 -0.36 20.33 30.74
C PHE A 190 -1.74 19.67 30.90
N ASP A 191 -2.76 20.49 31.12
CA ASP A 191 -4.17 20.09 31.03
C ASP A 191 -4.84 20.85 29.86
N PRO A 192 -5.34 20.15 28.82
CA PRO A 192 -5.98 20.79 27.68
C PRO A 192 -7.27 21.56 28.02
N LYS A 193 -7.87 21.31 29.21
CA LYS A 193 -9.08 21.98 29.71
C LYS A 193 -8.80 23.16 30.64
N ALA A 194 -7.55 23.34 31.07
CA ALA A 194 -7.18 24.43 31.94
C ALA A 194 -7.32 25.80 31.24
N ASP A 195 -7.34 26.86 32.06
CA ASP A 195 -7.34 28.23 31.56
C ASP A 195 -6.05 28.53 30.75
N GLU A 196 -6.09 29.62 29.98
CA GLU A 196 -4.98 30.02 29.10
C GLU A 196 -3.67 30.22 29.84
N THR A 197 -3.70 30.80 31.04
CA THR A 197 -2.48 31.10 31.80
C THR A 197 -1.80 29.82 32.25
N ALA A 198 -2.58 28.88 32.80
CA ALA A 198 -2.09 27.57 33.20
C ALA A 198 -1.54 26.77 32.02
N ARG A 199 -2.23 26.80 30.87
CA ARG A 199 -1.75 26.15 29.64
C ARG A 199 -0.45 26.77 29.15
N GLN A 200 -0.36 28.09 29.07
CA GLN A 200 0.84 28.78 28.60
C GLN A 200 2.06 28.46 29.49
N LEU A 201 1.89 28.42 30.81
CA LEU A 201 2.97 28.01 31.73
C LEU A 201 3.48 26.59 31.46
N ALA A 202 2.60 25.67 31.07
CA ALA A 202 2.99 24.31 30.68
C ALA A 202 3.64 24.28 29.29
N VAL A 203 3.18 25.09 28.34
CA VAL A 203 3.83 25.27 27.02
C VAL A 203 5.26 25.81 27.19
N ASP A 204 5.47 26.82 28.04
CA ASP A 204 6.81 27.35 28.33
C ASP A 204 7.75 26.30 28.95
N ARG A 205 7.21 25.31 29.67
CA ARG A 205 8.00 24.17 30.18
C ARG A 205 8.36 23.21 29.06
N TRP A 206 7.43 22.92 28.15
CA TRP A 206 7.67 22.14 26.94
C TRP A 206 8.79 22.76 26.08
N GLU A 207 8.69 24.05 25.79
CA GLU A 207 9.69 24.79 24.99
C GLU A 207 11.07 24.78 25.66
N ARG A 208 11.13 25.06 26.96
CA ARG A 208 12.39 24.98 27.72
C ARG A 208 12.98 23.57 27.75
N TRP A 209 12.15 22.55 27.88
CA TRP A 209 12.61 21.17 27.80
C TRP A 209 13.20 20.88 26.42
N TRP A 210 12.51 21.28 25.35
CA TRP A 210 12.97 21.06 23.98
C TRP A 210 14.33 21.72 23.72
N LEU A 211 14.51 22.98 24.14
CA LEU A 211 15.79 23.69 24.03
C LEU A 211 16.94 22.99 24.77
N ARG A 212 16.66 22.36 25.92
CA ARG A 212 17.67 21.55 26.63
C ARG A 212 17.94 20.23 25.91
N PHE A 213 16.90 19.62 25.34
CA PHE A 213 16.98 18.32 24.65
C PHE A 213 17.82 18.41 23.37
N THR A 214 17.61 19.45 22.56
CA THR A 214 18.38 19.66 21.31
C THR A 214 19.71 20.38 21.51
N GLY A 215 19.95 20.90 22.71
CA GLY A 215 21.00 21.87 22.96
C GLY A 215 20.59 23.27 22.50
N ASP A 216 21.06 24.30 23.22
CA ASP A 216 20.75 25.69 22.88
C ASP A 216 21.34 26.04 21.49
N PRO A 217 20.51 26.30 20.46
CA PRO A 217 21.00 26.56 19.11
C PRO A 217 21.89 27.82 19.04
N LEU A 218 21.74 28.73 20.02
CA LEU A 218 22.57 29.93 20.12
C LEU A 218 23.98 29.61 20.65
N LYS A 219 24.15 28.52 21.39
CA LYS A 219 25.45 28.09 21.93
C LYS A 219 26.24 27.23 20.96
N THR A 220 25.59 26.56 20.02
CA THR A 220 26.26 25.68 19.04
C THR A 220 26.85 26.42 17.83
N ARG A 221 26.75 27.76 17.78
CA ARG A 221 27.29 28.62 16.71
C ARG A 221 28.57 29.38 17.12
N GLY A 222 29.22 29.00 18.22
CA GLY A 222 30.48 29.58 18.70
C GLY A 222 31.73 28.85 18.22
#